data_AF-A0A442HNG8-F1
#
_entry.id   AF-A0A442HNG8-F1
#
_cell.length_a   1.000
_cell.length_b   1.000
_cell.length_c   1.000
_cell.angle_alpha   90.00
_cell.angle_beta   90.00
_cell.angle_gamma   90.00
#
_symmetry.space_group_name_H-M   'P 1'
#
loop_
_entity.id
_entity.type
_entity.pdbx_description
1 polymer ?
#
loop_
_entity_poly.entity_id
_entity_poly.type
_entity_poly.pdbx_seq_one_letter_code
_entity_poly.pdbx_strand_id
1 'polypeptide(L)'
;MIARLLVAAGVVCFALPALADGEVQKLITPADKVRLDKYDKTRKAALDEAKAGDAAEVEQLDALLAKPLVSFSDKDLTGNWQCRTIKVGGLSPLVIYGWFKCKVSDDGSGWMLEKLTGSQRTNGRLFDDGEKRAIYLGSFYVNNDPAKPYGSGPQSDQVGYAFRNSANEWRIEFPAPYHESKLDVLELRR
;
A
#
# COMPACT_ATOMS: atom_id res chain seq x y z
N MET A 1 23.87 -62.27 -4.20
CA MET A 1 23.74 -61.00 -3.45
C MET A 1 23.61 -59.88 -4.47
N ILE A 2 22.39 -59.36 -4.70
CA ILE A 2 22.13 -58.31 -5.69
C ILE A 2 22.00 -56.99 -4.93
N ALA A 3 22.96 -56.08 -5.13
CA ALA A 3 22.95 -54.75 -4.54
C ALA A 3 21.93 -53.87 -5.25
N ARG A 4 20.91 -53.41 -4.54
CA ARG A 4 19.94 -52.41 -5.01
C ARG A 4 20.50 -51.02 -4.73
N LEU A 5 20.91 -50.30 -5.78
CA LEU A 5 21.16 -48.86 -5.71
C LEU A 5 19.82 -48.11 -5.72
N LEU A 6 19.53 -47.41 -4.63
CA LEU A 6 18.45 -46.43 -4.54
C LEU A 6 19.03 -45.07 -4.94
N VAL A 7 18.62 -44.57 -6.11
CA VAL A 7 18.90 -43.19 -6.53
C VAL A 7 17.78 -42.31 -5.96
N ALA A 8 18.10 -41.50 -4.95
CA ALA A 8 17.19 -40.49 -4.43
C ALA A 8 17.24 -39.27 -5.36
N ALA A 9 16.17 -39.07 -6.14
CA ALA A 9 15.98 -37.86 -6.93
C ALA A 9 15.55 -36.71 -6.00
N GLY A 10 16.49 -35.84 -5.64
CA GLY A 10 16.21 -34.60 -4.92
C GLY A 10 15.55 -33.60 -5.85
N VAL A 11 14.27 -33.29 -5.60
CA VAL A 11 13.57 -32.18 -6.24
C VAL A 11 14.11 -30.88 -5.64
N VAL A 12 14.91 -30.16 -6.41
CA VAL A 12 15.35 -28.80 -6.07
C VAL A 12 14.26 -27.84 -6.56
N CYS A 13 13.41 -27.37 -5.66
CA CYS A 13 12.52 -26.24 -5.95
C CYS A 13 13.35 -24.95 -6.03
N PHE A 14 13.66 -24.51 -7.24
CA PHE A 14 14.13 -23.15 -7.48
C PHE A 14 12.93 -22.21 -7.36
N ALA A 15 12.85 -21.43 -6.28
CA ALA A 15 11.96 -20.28 -6.22
C ALA A 15 12.52 -19.24 -7.20
N LEU A 16 11.89 -19.11 -8.36
CA LEU A 16 12.19 -18.02 -9.29
C LEU A 16 11.74 -16.71 -8.62
N PRO A 17 12.55 -15.63 -8.68
CA PRO A 17 12.08 -14.33 -8.26
C PRO A 17 10.87 -13.98 -9.13
N ALA A 18 9.74 -13.66 -8.50
CA ALA A 18 8.59 -13.09 -9.20
C ALA A 18 9.04 -11.75 -9.80
N LEU A 19 9.39 -11.79 -11.09
CA LEU A 19 9.72 -10.58 -11.84
C LEU A 19 8.45 -9.75 -11.94
N ALA A 20 8.58 -8.43 -11.78
CA ALA A 20 7.53 -7.49 -12.17
C ALA A 20 7.14 -7.78 -13.63
N ASP A 21 6.00 -8.42 -13.83
CA ASP A 21 5.52 -8.90 -15.12
C ASP A 21 5.05 -7.76 -16.05
N GLY A 22 5.12 -6.52 -15.55
CA GLY A 22 4.72 -5.31 -16.24
C GLY A 22 3.21 -5.12 -16.33
N GLU A 23 2.40 -5.94 -15.64
CA GLU A 23 0.93 -5.82 -15.64
C GLU A 23 0.50 -4.43 -15.15
N VAL A 24 1.10 -3.95 -14.06
CA VAL A 24 0.81 -2.62 -13.50
C VAL A 24 0.99 -1.50 -14.53
N GLN A 25 1.95 -1.62 -15.45
CA GLN A 25 2.21 -0.60 -16.47
C GLN A 25 1.12 -0.55 -17.56
N LYS A 26 0.36 -1.64 -17.73
CA LYS A 26 -0.78 -1.72 -18.64
C LYS A 26 -2.07 -1.19 -17.99
N LEU A 27 -2.15 -1.25 -16.66
CA LEU A 27 -3.35 -0.90 -15.89
C LEU A 27 -3.32 0.54 -15.36
N ILE A 28 -2.16 1.04 -14.96
CA ILE A 28 -2.02 2.38 -14.36
C ILE A 28 -2.51 3.47 -15.31
N THR A 29 -3.34 4.39 -14.80
CA THR A 29 -3.80 5.52 -15.62
C THR A 29 -2.64 6.49 -15.92
N PRO A 30 -2.69 7.23 -17.04
CA PRO A 30 -1.66 8.24 -17.33
C PRO A 30 -1.54 9.30 -16.23
N ALA A 31 -2.65 9.68 -15.59
CA ALA A 31 -2.66 10.66 -14.50
C ALA A 31 -1.97 10.11 -13.24
N ASP A 32 -2.23 8.86 -12.88
CA ASP A 32 -1.63 8.22 -11.71
C ASP A 32 -0.15 7.90 -11.92
N LYS A 33 0.26 7.58 -13.15
CA LYS A 33 1.67 7.49 -13.51
C LYS A 33 2.41 8.79 -13.21
N VAL A 34 1.85 9.93 -13.61
CA VAL A 34 2.42 11.25 -13.30
C VAL A 34 2.45 11.54 -11.79
N ARG A 35 1.46 11.06 -11.03
CA ARG A 35 1.45 11.19 -9.56
C ARG A 35 2.58 10.39 -8.92
N LEU A 36 2.82 9.16 -9.37
CA LEU A 36 3.95 8.34 -8.90
C LEU A 36 5.30 8.92 -9.33
N ASP A 37 5.45 9.42 -10.56
CA ASP A 37 6.68 10.06 -11.04
C ASP A 37 7.06 11.29 -10.18
N LYS A 38 6.06 11.94 -9.56
CA LYS A 38 6.24 13.10 -8.67
C LYS A 38 6.26 12.75 -7.19
N TYR A 39 6.23 11.46 -6.85
CA TYR A 39 6.05 10.98 -5.47
C TYR A 39 6.99 11.65 -4.47
N ASP A 40 8.31 11.62 -4.70
CA ASP A 40 9.27 12.15 -3.73
C ASP A 40 9.11 13.64 -3.48
N LYS A 41 8.81 14.40 -4.56
CA LYS A 41 8.55 15.84 -4.47
C LYS A 41 7.28 16.11 -3.66
N THR A 42 6.20 15.39 -3.95
CA THR A 42 4.91 15.52 -3.26
C THR A 42 5.05 15.14 -1.79
N ARG A 43 5.69 14.00 -1.50
CA ARG A 43 5.95 13.51 -0.16
C ARG A 43 6.76 14.51 0.65
N LYS A 44 7.86 15.04 0.10
CA LYS A 44 8.67 16.05 0.78
C LYS A 44 7.84 17.30 1.12
N ALA A 45 7.08 17.82 0.17
CA ALA A 45 6.25 19.01 0.40
C ALA A 45 5.17 18.76 1.47
N ALA A 46 4.51 17.60 1.43
CA ALA A 46 3.52 17.20 2.43
C ALA A 46 4.13 17.11 3.84
N LEU A 47 5.29 16.45 3.99
CA LEU A 47 5.97 16.32 5.28
C LEU A 47 6.53 17.65 5.80
N ASP A 48 6.96 18.55 4.92
CA ASP A 48 7.37 19.89 5.31
C ASP A 48 6.18 20.71 5.85
N GLU A 49 5.00 20.58 5.26
CA GLU A 49 3.75 21.20 5.78
C GLU A 49 3.30 20.57 7.10
N ALA A 50 3.41 19.26 7.26
CA ALA A 50 2.96 18.54 8.46
C ALA A 50 3.65 19.00 9.75
N LYS A 51 4.87 19.56 9.66
CA LYS A 51 5.60 20.13 10.81
C LYS A 51 4.86 21.29 11.51
N ALA A 52 3.89 21.90 10.84
CA ALA A 52 3.03 22.94 11.42
C ALA A 52 1.79 22.37 12.15
N GLY A 53 1.64 21.04 12.22
CA GLY A 53 0.56 20.36 12.93
C GLY A 53 0.79 20.30 14.45
N ASP A 54 -0.08 19.56 15.14
CA ASP A 54 0.09 19.29 16.56
C ASP A 54 1.38 18.49 16.82
N ALA A 55 2.17 18.91 17.82
CA ALA A 55 3.49 18.33 18.07
C ALA A 55 3.43 16.83 18.40
N ALA A 56 2.39 16.36 19.10
CA ALA A 56 2.24 14.96 19.43
C ALA A 56 1.79 14.11 18.23
N GLU A 57 1.04 14.70 17.30
CA GLU A 57 0.72 14.06 16.02
C GLU A 57 1.95 13.99 15.10
N VAL A 58 2.76 15.06 15.05
CA VAL A 58 4.01 15.08 14.28
C VAL A 58 4.97 14.00 14.79
N GLU A 59 5.16 13.89 16.10
CA GLU A 59 5.99 12.84 16.71
C GLU A 59 5.49 11.42 16.34
N GLN A 60 4.17 11.21 16.33
CA GLN A 60 3.58 9.93 15.92
C GLN A 60 3.84 9.61 14.44
N LEU A 61 3.73 10.60 13.54
CA LEU A 61 4.03 10.43 12.13
C LEU A 61 5.52 10.12 11.93
N ASP A 62 6.41 10.87 12.58
CA ASP A 62 7.86 10.67 12.50
C ASP A 62 8.25 9.27 12.99
N ALA A 63 7.67 8.82 14.10
CA ALA A 63 7.89 7.48 14.64
C ALA A 63 7.45 6.37 13.66
N LEU A 64 6.31 6.55 12.98
CA LEU A 64 5.85 5.63 11.93
C LEU A 64 6.83 5.59 10.75
N LEU A 65 7.28 6.76 10.27
CA LEU A 65 8.14 6.87 9.10
C LEU A 65 9.59 6.45 9.36
N ALA A 66 10.05 6.52 10.60
CA ALA A 66 11.39 6.07 11.02
C ALA A 66 11.53 4.54 11.10
N LYS A 67 10.41 3.79 11.12
CA LYS A 67 10.46 2.32 11.13
C LYS A 67 11.20 1.81 9.88
N PRO A 68 12.12 0.84 10.02
CA PRO A 68 12.90 0.33 8.89
C PRO A 68 11.99 -0.32 7.85
N LEU A 69 12.39 -0.25 6.58
CA LEU A 69 11.74 -0.96 5.49
C LEU A 69 12.38 -2.33 5.30
N VAL A 70 11.54 -3.36 5.21
CA VAL A 70 11.91 -4.75 4.92
C VAL A 70 11.46 -5.14 3.52
N SER A 71 11.81 -6.35 3.04
CA SER A 71 11.28 -6.85 1.78
C SER A 71 9.74 -6.86 1.83
N PHE A 72 9.07 -6.42 0.76
CA PHE A 72 7.62 -6.26 0.80
C PHE A 72 6.90 -7.61 0.72
N SER A 73 7.25 -8.43 -0.28
CA SER A 73 6.48 -9.61 -0.68
C SER A 73 6.95 -10.93 -0.04
N ASP A 74 7.93 -10.93 0.87
CA ASP A 74 8.46 -12.13 1.55
C ASP A 74 7.59 -12.63 2.74
N LYS A 75 6.45 -11.97 3.00
CA LYS A 75 5.50 -12.33 4.06
C LYS A 75 4.07 -12.28 3.57
N ASP A 76 3.30 -13.31 3.90
CA ASP A 76 1.86 -13.34 3.65
C ASP A 76 1.14 -12.23 4.44
N LEU A 77 0.52 -11.32 3.69
CA LEU A 77 -0.25 -10.21 4.21
C LEU A 77 -1.74 -10.54 4.38
N THR A 78 -2.22 -11.71 3.94
CA THR A 78 -3.63 -12.06 4.01
C THR A 78 -4.17 -12.05 5.44
N GLY A 79 -5.47 -11.76 5.57
CA GLY A 79 -6.19 -11.74 6.85
C GLY A 79 -6.71 -10.36 7.25
N ASN A 80 -7.12 -10.25 8.51
CA ASN A 80 -7.71 -9.04 9.07
C ASN A 80 -6.63 -8.08 9.57
N TRP A 81 -6.86 -6.79 9.35
CA TRP A 81 -5.98 -5.70 9.74
C TRP A 81 -6.76 -4.59 10.43
N GLN A 82 -6.11 -3.88 11.34
CA GLN A 82 -6.52 -2.51 11.67
C GLN A 82 -5.86 -1.57 10.67
N CYS A 83 -6.56 -0.52 10.26
CA CYS A 83 -5.99 0.52 9.42
C CYS A 83 -6.47 1.91 9.82
N ARG A 84 -5.62 2.93 9.67
CA ARG A 84 -5.99 4.34 9.86
C ARG A 84 -5.39 5.20 8.76
N THR A 85 -6.08 6.27 8.42
CA THR A 85 -5.58 7.27 7.46
C THR A 85 -4.92 8.41 8.24
N ILE A 86 -3.77 8.86 7.76
CA ILE A 86 -3.09 10.08 8.20
C ILE A 86 -3.09 11.03 7.01
N LYS A 87 -3.71 12.20 7.17
CA LYS A 87 -3.71 13.27 6.15
C LYS A 87 -2.50 14.15 6.40
N VAL A 88 -1.58 14.22 5.44
CA VAL A 88 -0.29 14.90 5.57
C VAL A 88 -0.24 16.05 4.56
N GLY A 89 -0.22 17.29 5.06
CA GLY A 89 -0.28 18.52 4.27
C GLY A 89 -1.61 18.72 3.51
N GLY A 90 -1.82 19.90 2.94
CA GLY A 90 -3.04 20.25 2.20
C GLY A 90 -4.01 21.13 2.98
N LEU A 91 -5.28 20.72 3.12
CA LEU A 91 -6.30 21.51 3.82
C LEU A 91 -5.97 21.74 5.30
N SER A 92 -5.25 20.81 5.91
CA SER A 92 -4.74 20.90 7.27
C SER A 92 -3.30 20.37 7.29
N PRO A 93 -2.41 20.89 8.16
CA PRO A 93 -1.01 20.46 8.20
C PRO A 93 -0.88 18.95 8.44
N LEU A 94 -1.60 18.42 9.43
CA LEU A 94 -1.58 17.02 9.80
C LEU A 94 -2.90 16.66 10.49
N VAL A 95 -3.45 15.49 10.18
CA VAL A 95 -4.59 14.89 10.89
C VAL A 95 -4.38 13.39 10.98
N ILE A 96 -4.39 12.82 12.19
CA ILE A 96 -4.32 11.37 12.41
C ILE A 96 -5.70 10.83 12.80
N TYR A 97 -6.32 10.03 11.92
CA TYR A 97 -7.60 9.40 12.24
C TYR A 97 -7.44 8.17 13.15
N GLY A 98 -8.58 7.77 13.76
CA GLY A 98 -8.67 6.53 14.52
C GLY A 98 -8.60 5.26 13.65
N TRP A 99 -8.59 4.11 14.33
CA TRP A 99 -8.47 2.80 13.70
C TRP A 99 -9.81 2.27 13.15
N PHE A 100 -9.74 1.70 11.95
CA PHE A 100 -10.82 1.04 11.22
C PHE A 100 -10.43 -0.39 10.89
N LYS A 101 -11.38 -1.16 10.37
CA LYS A 101 -11.16 -2.54 9.93
C LYS A 101 -10.74 -2.53 8.46
N CYS A 102 -9.65 -3.20 8.15
CA CYS A 102 -9.22 -3.53 6.80
C CYS A 102 -9.06 -5.05 6.68
N LYS A 103 -9.05 -5.55 5.44
CA LYS A 103 -8.77 -6.94 5.12
C LYS A 103 -7.86 -7.00 3.90
N VAL A 104 -6.91 -7.92 3.94
CA VAL A 104 -6.15 -8.33 2.77
C VAL A 104 -6.60 -9.73 2.36
N SER A 105 -6.89 -9.92 1.08
CA SER A 105 -7.18 -11.20 0.45
C SER A 105 -6.23 -11.46 -0.71
N ASP A 106 -6.14 -12.72 -1.13
CA ASP A 106 -5.42 -13.13 -2.33
C ASP A 106 -6.37 -13.97 -3.18
N ASP A 107 -6.55 -13.58 -4.44
CA ASP A 107 -7.39 -14.28 -5.42
C ASP A 107 -6.57 -15.07 -6.45
N GLY A 108 -5.26 -15.21 -6.24
CA GLY A 108 -4.33 -15.86 -7.15
C GLY A 108 -3.68 -14.90 -8.15
N SER A 109 -4.10 -13.64 -8.18
CA SER A 109 -3.51 -12.57 -9.00
C SER A 109 -2.81 -11.49 -8.14
N GLY A 110 -2.46 -11.82 -6.90
CA GLY A 110 -1.82 -10.91 -5.95
C GLY A 110 -2.77 -10.38 -4.87
N TRP A 111 -2.22 -9.59 -3.95
CA TRP A 111 -2.96 -9.13 -2.78
C TRP A 111 -3.94 -8.00 -3.11
N MET A 112 -5.15 -8.14 -2.60
CA MET A 112 -6.23 -7.15 -2.63
C MET A 112 -6.44 -6.61 -1.22
N LEU A 113 -6.41 -5.29 -1.07
CA LEU A 113 -6.74 -4.57 0.16
C LEU A 113 -8.16 -4.02 0.07
N GLU A 114 -8.94 -4.20 1.13
CA GLU A 114 -10.24 -3.57 1.32
C GLU A 114 -10.33 -2.90 2.70
N LYS A 115 -10.75 -1.63 2.74
CA LYS A 115 -11.13 -0.94 3.98
C LYS A 115 -12.62 -1.14 4.26
N LEU A 116 -12.92 -1.94 5.27
CA LEU A 116 -14.25 -2.44 5.59
C LEU A 116 -15.11 -1.45 6.38
N THR A 117 -14.50 -0.56 7.18
CA THR A 117 -15.23 0.41 8.01
C THR A 117 -14.72 1.84 7.87
N GLY A 118 -15.51 2.80 8.35
CA GLY A 118 -15.29 4.23 8.15
C GLY A 118 -16.00 4.77 6.89
N SER A 119 -16.06 6.10 6.80
CA SER A 119 -16.75 6.80 5.71
C SER A 119 -15.95 6.77 4.42
N GLN A 120 -14.68 7.15 4.45
CA GLN A 120 -13.79 7.03 3.29
C GLN A 120 -13.22 5.62 3.23
N ARG A 121 -13.43 4.92 2.11
CA ARG A 121 -12.99 3.53 1.90
C ARG A 121 -12.13 3.41 0.64
N THR A 122 -11.38 2.31 0.59
CA THR A 122 -10.52 1.97 -0.54
C THR A 122 -10.60 0.47 -0.80
N ASN A 123 -10.57 0.09 -2.08
CA ASN A 123 -10.48 -1.30 -2.53
C ASN A 123 -9.55 -1.37 -3.75
N GLY A 124 -8.51 -2.19 -3.69
CA GLY A 124 -7.51 -2.24 -4.76
C GLY A 124 -6.44 -3.30 -4.60
N ARG A 125 -5.63 -3.44 -5.64
CA ARG A 125 -4.61 -4.47 -5.80
C ARG A 125 -3.21 -3.93 -5.54
N LEU A 126 -2.36 -4.76 -4.95
CA LEU A 126 -0.93 -4.57 -4.83
C LEU A 126 -0.21 -5.32 -5.96
N PHE A 127 0.72 -4.62 -6.61
CA PHE A 127 1.57 -5.13 -7.69
C PHE A 127 3.03 -5.02 -7.28
N ASP A 128 3.83 -6.04 -7.58
CA ASP A 128 5.25 -6.03 -7.24
C ASP A 128 6.00 -4.84 -7.90
N ASP A 129 6.81 -4.14 -7.12
CA ASP A 129 7.64 -3.01 -7.58
C ASP A 129 9.00 -3.01 -6.87
N GLY A 130 9.79 -4.06 -7.16
CA GLY A 130 11.10 -4.26 -6.58
C GLY A 130 11.05 -4.90 -5.19
N GLU A 131 12.18 -4.87 -4.48
CA GLU A 131 12.35 -5.67 -3.25
C GLU A 131 11.54 -5.12 -2.06
N LYS A 132 11.49 -3.81 -1.87
CA LYS A 132 11.05 -3.15 -0.63
C LYS A 132 9.69 -2.47 -0.72
N ARG A 133 9.02 -2.52 -1.87
CA ARG A 133 7.73 -1.87 -2.08
C ARG A 133 6.87 -2.57 -3.12
N ALA A 134 5.60 -2.23 -3.10
CA ALA A 134 4.62 -2.56 -4.12
C ALA A 134 3.92 -1.29 -4.60
N ILE A 135 3.32 -1.33 -5.79
CA ILE A 135 2.40 -0.31 -6.27
C ILE A 135 0.98 -0.73 -5.90
N TYR A 136 0.20 0.17 -5.33
CA TYR A 136 -1.23 0.00 -5.13
C TYR A 136 -2.01 0.70 -6.25
N LEU A 137 -2.94 -0.01 -6.90
CA LEU A 137 -3.97 0.60 -7.76
C LEU A 137 -5.34 0.22 -7.20
N GLY A 138 -6.18 1.22 -6.91
CA GLY A 138 -7.46 0.98 -6.28
C GLY A 138 -8.45 2.13 -6.42
N SER A 139 -9.60 1.95 -5.78
CA SER A 139 -10.75 2.83 -5.92
C SER A 139 -11.18 3.39 -4.58
N PHE A 140 -11.25 4.72 -4.50
CA PHE A 140 -11.88 5.47 -3.42
C PHE A 140 -13.39 5.44 -3.58
N TYR A 141 -14.08 5.25 -2.46
CA TYR A 141 -15.53 5.36 -2.38
C TYR A 141 -15.96 5.79 -0.97
N VAL A 142 -17.19 6.28 -0.86
CA VAL A 142 -17.73 6.85 0.37
C VAL A 142 -18.87 5.98 0.90
N ASN A 143 -18.84 5.73 2.21
CA ASN A 143 -19.84 4.97 2.97
C ASN A 143 -20.11 3.58 2.35
N ASN A 144 -21.31 3.39 1.82
CA ASN A 144 -21.77 2.13 1.24
C ASN A 144 -21.93 2.23 -0.28
N ASP A 145 -21.43 3.31 -0.90
CA ASP A 145 -21.40 3.41 -2.35
C ASP A 145 -20.57 2.25 -2.92
N PRO A 146 -20.99 1.63 -4.04
CA PRO A 146 -20.22 0.58 -4.65
C PRO A 146 -18.87 1.13 -5.14
N ALA A 147 -17.79 0.40 -4.86
CA ALA A 147 -16.48 0.73 -5.39
C ALA A 147 -16.52 0.66 -6.92
N LYS A 148 -16.15 1.77 -7.58
CA LYS A 148 -16.01 1.78 -9.05
C LYS A 148 -14.75 1.01 -9.44
N PRO A 149 -14.69 0.41 -10.64
CA PRO A 149 -13.44 -0.12 -11.17
C PRO A 149 -12.34 0.96 -11.18
N TYR A 150 -11.10 0.60 -10.88
CA TYR A 150 -9.96 1.50 -11.07
C TYR A 150 -9.88 1.97 -12.53
N GLY A 151 -9.56 3.26 -12.75
CA GLY A 151 -9.59 3.90 -14.06
C GLY A 151 -10.96 4.48 -14.43
N SER A 152 -11.93 4.48 -13.50
CA SER A 152 -13.23 5.11 -13.71
C SER A 152 -13.18 6.63 -13.64
N GLY A 153 -12.06 7.21 -13.20
CA GLY A 153 -11.81 8.64 -13.24
C GLY A 153 -11.16 9.19 -11.97
N PRO A 154 -10.67 10.43 -12.02
CA PRO A 154 -9.79 10.99 -11.00
C PRO A 154 -10.40 11.07 -9.60
N GLN A 155 -11.73 11.08 -9.48
CA GLN A 155 -12.42 11.10 -8.19
C GLN A 155 -12.35 9.76 -7.44
N SER A 156 -12.33 8.65 -8.17
CA SER A 156 -12.21 7.30 -7.58
C SER A 156 -10.78 6.79 -7.63
N ASP A 157 -9.99 7.17 -8.63
CA ASP A 157 -8.70 6.54 -8.88
C ASP A 157 -7.68 6.84 -7.76
N GLN A 158 -7.18 5.78 -7.14
CA GLN A 158 -6.14 5.83 -6.13
C GLN A 158 -4.92 5.06 -6.60
N VAL A 159 -3.76 5.71 -6.45
CA VAL A 159 -2.45 5.12 -6.64
C VAL A 159 -1.57 5.44 -5.43
N GLY A 160 -0.70 4.51 -5.05
CA GLY A 160 0.28 4.75 -3.99
C GLY A 160 1.41 3.72 -3.98
N TYR A 161 2.44 4.01 -3.20
CA TYR A 161 3.49 3.04 -2.88
C TYR A 161 3.20 2.39 -1.53
N ALA A 162 3.23 1.07 -1.50
CA ALA A 162 3.10 0.28 -0.28
C ALA A 162 4.49 -0.11 0.23
N PHE A 163 4.70 0.05 1.53
CA PHE A 163 5.95 -0.25 2.21
C PHE A 163 5.69 -1.13 3.43
N ARG A 164 6.53 -2.15 3.64
CA ARG A 164 6.42 -3.05 4.78
C ARG A 164 7.49 -2.73 5.82
N ASN A 165 7.08 -2.69 7.09
CA ASN A 165 7.96 -2.44 8.23
C ASN A 165 8.22 -3.71 9.05
N SER A 166 7.21 -4.58 9.18
CA SER A 166 7.32 -5.88 9.83
C SER A 166 6.27 -6.86 9.28
N ALA A 167 6.16 -8.06 9.85
CA ALA A 167 5.09 -8.99 9.45
C ALA A 167 3.68 -8.50 9.87
N ASN A 168 3.63 -7.51 10.76
CA ASN A 168 2.41 -7.02 11.39
C ASN A 168 2.22 -5.51 11.24
N GLU A 169 3.07 -4.83 10.47
CA GLU A 169 2.99 -3.39 10.24
C GLU A 169 3.46 -3.05 8.82
N TRP A 170 2.64 -2.29 8.11
CA TRP A 170 2.94 -1.77 6.78
C TRP A 170 2.07 -0.55 6.50
N ARG A 171 2.33 0.15 5.40
CA ARG A 171 1.55 1.33 5.01
C ARG A 171 1.49 1.51 3.51
N ILE A 172 0.52 2.30 3.06
CA ILE A 172 0.45 2.82 1.69
C ILE A 172 0.54 4.35 1.77
N GLU A 173 1.41 4.93 0.95
CA GLU A 173 1.55 6.37 0.78
C GLU A 173 0.95 6.78 -0.58
N PHE A 174 -0.15 7.54 -0.56
CA PHE A 174 -0.88 7.99 -1.75
C PHE A 174 -0.50 9.44 -2.08
N PRO A 175 0.37 9.71 -3.07
CA PRO A 175 0.76 11.07 -3.41
C PRO A 175 -0.38 11.79 -4.13
N ALA A 176 -0.64 13.04 -3.74
CA ALA A 176 -1.63 13.93 -4.36
C ALA A 176 -2.98 13.24 -4.61
N PRO A 177 -3.63 12.67 -3.57
CA PRO A 177 -4.96 12.11 -3.72
C PRO A 177 -5.95 13.20 -4.16
N TYR A 178 -7.06 12.81 -4.77
CA TYR A 178 -8.05 13.78 -5.25
C TYR A 178 -8.65 14.62 -4.11
N HIS A 179 -8.68 14.08 -2.89
CA HIS A 179 -9.37 14.68 -1.74
C HIS A 179 -8.41 15.10 -0.62
N GLU A 180 -8.65 16.30 -0.09
CA GLU A 180 -8.26 16.81 1.25
C GLU A 180 -6.77 17.06 1.54
N SER A 181 -5.86 16.19 1.08
CA SER A 181 -4.46 16.21 1.49
C SER A 181 -3.49 16.29 0.32
N LYS A 182 -2.22 16.60 0.64
CA LYS A 182 -1.11 16.42 -0.32
C LYS A 182 -0.60 14.99 -0.36
N LEU A 183 -0.66 14.30 0.77
CA LEU A 183 -0.31 12.90 0.90
C LEU A 183 -1.27 12.25 1.91
N ASP A 184 -1.86 11.13 1.52
CA ASP A 184 -2.49 10.23 2.48
C ASP A 184 -1.51 9.12 2.84
N VAL A 185 -1.42 8.78 4.12
CA VAL A 185 -0.78 7.55 4.59
C VAL A 185 -1.86 6.65 5.17
N LEU A 186 -2.10 5.49 4.55
CA LEU A 186 -2.90 4.43 5.15
C LEU A 186 -1.97 3.49 5.90
N GLU A 187 -1.93 3.63 7.22
CA GLU A 187 -1.18 2.76 8.11
C GLU A 187 -1.99 1.51 8.42
N LEU A 188 -1.34 0.34 8.42
CA LEU A 188 -1.95 -0.94 8.77
C LEU A 188 -1.15 -1.67 9.85
N ARG A 189 -1.88 -2.29 10.80
CA ARG A 189 -1.31 -3.13 11.85
C ARG A 189 -2.18 -4.32 12.22
N ARG A 190 -1.57 -5.36 12.80
CA ARG A 190 -2.28 -6.51 13.40
C ARG A 190 -1.58 -7.04 14.66
#